data_AF-A0A380H8N2-F1
#
_entry.id   AF-A0A380H8N2-F1
#
_cell.length_a   1.000
_cell.length_b   1.000
_cell.length_c   1.000
_cell.angle_alpha   90.00
_cell.angle_beta   90.00
_cell.angle_gamma   90.00
#
_symmetry.space_group_name_H-M   'P 1'
#
loop_
_entity.id
_entity.type
_entity.pdbx_description
1 polymer ?
#
loop_
_entity_poly.entity_id
_entity_poly.type
_entity_poly.pdbx_seq_one_letter_code
_entity_poly.pdbx_strand_id
1 'polypeptide(L)'
;MWREYYTYKRKKLREARQNFQMIFQDPYASLNPMQMVGNIIAEPLLNYRKITKCELKSEVMHLLSCVGLNEDAYYKYAHEFSGGQRQRIGIARALALRAKLIVADEPVTLVH
;
A
#
# COMPACT_ATOMS: atom_id res chain seq x y z
N MET A 1 -2.26 32.71 -30.40
CA MET A 1 -1.50 31.60 -31.03
C MET A 1 -0.34 31.05 -30.16
N TRP A 2 -0.31 31.23 -28.83
CA TRP A 2 0.70 30.59 -27.95
C TRP A 2 0.10 29.90 -26.70
N ARG A 3 -1.24 29.95 -26.53
CA ARG A 3 -1.96 29.31 -25.42
C ARG A 3 -2.39 27.86 -25.69
N GLU A 4 -2.51 27.46 -26.95
CA GLU A 4 -3.01 26.13 -27.33
C GLU A 4 -1.95 25.04 -27.20
N TYR A 5 -0.68 25.34 -27.50
CA TYR A 5 0.43 24.39 -27.42
C TYR A 5 0.71 23.86 -26.00
N TYR A 6 0.58 24.72 -24.97
CA TYR A 6 0.80 24.30 -23.57
C TYR A 6 -0.33 23.42 -23.02
N THR A 7 -1.57 23.67 -23.47
CA THR A 7 -2.76 22.94 -22.99
C THR A 7 -2.84 21.55 -23.62
N TYR A 8 -2.45 21.41 -24.89
CA TYR A 8 -2.39 20.13 -25.59
C TYR A 8 -1.37 19.15 -24.96
N LYS A 9 -0.19 19.65 -24.55
CA LYS A 9 0.83 18.84 -23.85
C LYS A 9 0.34 18.36 -22.47
N ARG A 10 -0.38 19.19 -21.72
CA ARG A 10 -0.95 18.80 -20.42
C ARG A 10 -2.06 17.74 -20.54
N LYS A 11 -2.93 17.86 -21.54
CA LYS A 11 -4.02 16.88 -21.77
C LYS A 11 -3.46 15.53 -22.22
N LYS A 12 -2.51 15.52 -23.16
CA LYS A 12 -1.80 14.29 -23.58
C LYS A 12 -0.96 13.65 -22.48
N LEU A 13 -0.32 14.44 -21.61
CA LEU A 13 0.38 13.90 -20.43
C LEU A 13 -0.58 13.30 -19.40
N ARG A 14 -1.80 13.83 -19.28
CA ARG A 14 -2.84 13.29 -18.39
C ARG A 14 -3.45 11.99 -18.92
N GLU A 15 -3.67 11.90 -20.23
CA GLU A 15 -4.10 10.67 -20.92
C GLU A 15 -2.98 9.61 -20.95
N ALA A 16 -1.72 10.01 -21.16
CA ALA A 16 -0.58 9.10 -21.07
C ALA A 16 -0.40 8.54 -19.64
N ARG A 17 -0.61 9.35 -18.60
CA ARG A 17 -0.57 8.92 -17.18
C ARG A 17 -1.71 7.97 -16.79
N GLN A 18 -2.79 7.89 -17.56
CA GLN A 18 -3.81 6.84 -17.35
C GLN A 18 -3.35 5.46 -17.86
N ASN A 19 -2.35 5.40 -18.74
CA ASN A 19 -1.79 4.16 -19.30
C ASN A 19 -0.43 3.76 -18.70
N PHE A 20 0.21 4.62 -17.90
CA PHE A 20 1.37 4.25 -17.07
C PHE A 20 0.89 3.68 -15.74
N GLN A 21 0.12 2.61 -15.79
CA GLN A 21 0.02 1.72 -14.64
C GLN A 21 1.26 0.82 -14.72
N MET A 22 2.35 1.30 -14.12
CA MET A 22 3.60 0.57 -14.04
C MET A 22 3.35 -0.73 -13.27
N ILE A 23 3.15 -1.82 -14.02
CA ILE A 23 3.06 -3.17 -13.50
C ILE A 23 4.48 -3.57 -13.14
N PHE A 24 4.79 -3.55 -11.85
CA PHE A 24 6.10 -3.96 -11.38
C PHE A 24 6.20 -5.48 -11.34
N GLN A 25 7.31 -6.01 -11.84
CA GLN A 25 7.78 -7.38 -11.64
C GLN A 25 8.28 -7.64 -10.20
N ASP A 26 7.85 -6.82 -9.24
CA ASP A 26 8.26 -6.92 -7.84
C ASP A 26 7.00 -6.88 -6.95
N PRO A 27 6.69 -7.93 -6.18
CA PRO A 27 5.52 -7.96 -5.30
C PRO A 27 5.46 -6.79 -4.30
N TYR A 28 6.58 -6.11 -4.04
CA TYR A 28 6.65 -4.93 -3.18
C TYR A 28 6.19 -3.63 -3.87
N ALA A 29 6.16 -3.59 -5.20
CA ALA A 29 6.05 -2.34 -5.95
C ALA A 29 4.64 -2.04 -6.52
N SER A 30 3.63 -2.84 -6.16
CA SER A 30 2.24 -2.63 -6.61
C SER A 30 1.43 -1.59 -5.81
N LEU A 31 2.05 -0.87 -4.86
CA LEU A 31 1.36 0.15 -4.07
C LEU A 31 0.93 1.30 -4.98
N ASN A 32 -0.37 1.49 -5.17
CA ASN A 32 -0.87 2.68 -5.83
C ASN A 32 -0.52 3.90 -4.95
N PRO A 33 0.36 4.81 -5.40
CA PRO A 33 0.85 5.92 -4.58
C PRO A 33 -0.27 6.91 -4.18
N MET A 34 -1.42 6.86 -4.87
CA MET A 34 -2.59 7.69 -4.62
C MET A 34 -3.60 7.05 -3.65
N GLN A 35 -3.29 5.88 -3.08
CA GLN A 35 -4.12 5.25 -2.06
C GLN A 35 -3.62 5.57 -0.65
N MET A 36 -4.58 5.67 0.28
CA MET A 36 -4.27 5.73 1.71
C MET A 36 -3.69 4.39 2.17
N VAL A 37 -2.70 4.46 3.05
CA VAL A 37 -2.03 3.29 3.63
C VAL A 37 -3.03 2.38 4.34
N GLY A 38 -4.01 2.96 5.04
CA GLY A 38 -5.08 2.20 5.67
C GLY A 38 -5.82 1.29 4.69
N ASN A 39 -6.14 1.81 3.49
CA ASN A 39 -6.85 1.05 2.46
C ASN A 39 -5.97 -0.03 1.82
N ILE A 40 -4.69 0.29 1.59
CA ILE A 40 -3.71 -0.63 1.03
C ILE A 40 -3.58 -1.89 1.90
N ILE A 41 -3.49 -1.71 3.22
CA ILE A 41 -3.32 -2.82 4.17
C ILE A 41 -4.68 -3.50 4.46
N ALA A 42 -5.78 -2.75 4.43
CA ALA A 42 -7.13 -3.28 4.66
C ALA A 42 -7.66 -4.15 3.51
N GLU A 43 -7.28 -3.88 2.26
CA GLU A 43 -7.73 -4.62 1.07
C GLU A 43 -7.67 -6.15 1.24
N PRO A 44 -6.54 -6.76 1.61
CA PRO A 44 -6.49 -8.21 1.85
C PRO A 44 -7.38 -8.67 3.01
N LEU A 45 -7.53 -7.90 4.08
CA LEU A 45 -8.39 -8.26 5.22
C LEU A 45 -9.86 -8.34 4.80
N LEU A 46 -10.31 -7.38 3.99
CA LEU A 46 -11.67 -7.32 3.45
C LEU A 46 -11.98 -8.48 2.50
N ASN A 47 -10.99 -8.92 1.73
CA ASN A 47 -11.16 -9.98 0.74
C ASN A 47 -11.25 -11.39 1.36
N TYR A 48 -10.61 -11.61 2.51
CA TYR A 48 -10.45 -12.96 3.09
C TYR A 48 -11.11 -13.15 4.47
N ARG A 49 -11.61 -12.09 5.14
CA ARG A 49 -12.23 -12.19 6.48
C ARG A 49 -13.58 -11.49 6.53
N LYS A 50 -14.52 -12.06 7.29
CA LYS A 50 -15.70 -11.33 7.78
C LYS A 50 -15.27 -10.52 8.98
N ILE A 51 -15.03 -9.22 8.78
CA ILE A 51 -14.51 -8.31 9.80
C ILE A 51 -15.35 -7.03 9.81
N THR A 52 -15.64 -6.50 11.00
CA THR A 52 -16.34 -5.22 11.13
C THR A 52 -15.39 -4.05 10.81
N LYS A 53 -15.95 -2.86 10.54
CA LYS A 53 -15.14 -1.66 10.28
C LYS A 53 -14.22 -1.29 11.44
N CYS A 54 -14.68 -1.48 12.68
CA CYS A 54 -13.88 -1.18 13.88
C CYS A 54 -12.70 -2.15 13.99
N GLU A 55 -12.96 -3.45 13.87
CA GLU A 55 -11.91 -4.48 13.92
C GLU A 55 -10.91 -4.33 12.78
N LEU A 56 -11.37 -3.98 11.57
CA LEU A 56 -10.51 -3.76 10.41
C LEU A 56 -9.49 -2.65 10.69
N LYS A 57 -9.95 -1.53 11.23
CA LYS A 57 -9.08 -0.40 11.55
C LYS A 57 -8.06 -0.77 12.62
N SER A 58 -8.49 -1.44 13.69
CA SER A 58 -7.61 -1.91 14.76
C SER A 58 -6.56 -2.89 14.25
N GLU A 59 -6.93 -3.84 13.39
CA GLU A 59 -5.99 -4.79 12.79
C GLU A 59 -4.96 -4.09 11.90
N VAL A 60 -5.37 -3.11 11.09
CA VAL A 60 -4.43 -2.33 10.27
C VAL A 60 -3.47 -1.52 11.13
N MET A 61 -3.95 -0.89 12.20
CA MET A 61 -3.10 -0.15 13.15
C MET A 61 -2.08 -1.08 13.82
N HIS A 62 -2.51 -2.28 14.23
CA HIS A 62 -1.61 -3.31 14.74
C HIS A 62 -0.53 -3.70 13.71
N LEU A 63 -0.92 -3.96 12.46
CA LEU A 63 0.02 -4.30 11.38
C LEU A 63 1.03 -3.18 11.08
N LEU A 64 0.61 -1.91 11.17
CA LEU A 64 1.50 -0.75 11.05
C LEU A 64 2.53 -0.73 12.18
N SER A 65 2.10 -0.97 13.42
CA SER A 65 2.99 -1.08 14.57
C SER A 65 4.01 -2.21 14.41
N CYS A 66 3.58 -3.38 13.93
CA CYS A 66 4.46 -4.53 13.66
C CYS A 66 5.58 -4.24 12.67
N VAL A 67 5.37 -3.31 11.72
CA VAL A 67 6.40 -2.88 10.76
C VAL A 67 7.12 -1.58 11.19
N GLY A 68 6.92 -1.14 12.44
CA GLY A 68 7.56 0.04 13.01
C GLY A 68 7.09 1.35 12.35
N LEU A 69 5.82 1.42 11.95
CA LEU A 69 5.16 2.64 11.51
C LEU A 69 4.16 3.11 12.55
N ASN A 70 4.06 4.43 12.73
CA ASN A 70 3.06 5.04 13.61
C ASN A 70 1.65 4.77 13.05
N GLU A 71 0.68 4.52 13.93
CA GLU A 71 -0.73 4.28 13.57
C GLU A 71 -1.36 5.42 12.76
N ASP A 72 -0.89 6.67 12.94
CA ASP A 72 -1.29 7.82 12.12
C ASP A 72 -1.01 7.64 10.63
N ALA A 73 -0.09 6.72 10.28
CA ALA A 73 0.14 6.33 8.89
C ALA A 73 -1.14 5.83 8.21
N TYR A 74 -2.09 5.26 8.97
CA TYR A 74 -3.38 4.80 8.46
C TYR A 74 -4.09 5.86 7.58
N TYR A 75 -4.03 7.13 7.98
CA TYR A 75 -4.73 8.24 7.33
C TYR A 75 -3.90 8.95 6.24
N LYS A 76 -2.68 8.50 6.00
CA LYS A 76 -1.76 9.12 5.04
C LYS A 76 -1.75 8.37 3.72
N TYR A 77 -1.39 9.05 2.65
CA TYR A 77 -1.17 8.48 1.33
C TYR A 77 0.22 7.86 1.23
N ALA A 78 0.33 6.77 0.46
CA ALA A 78 1.60 6.04 0.29
C ALA A 78 2.74 6.91 -0.29
N HIS A 79 2.44 7.93 -1.09
CA HIS A 79 3.45 8.84 -1.64
C HIS A 79 4.10 9.76 -0.60
N GLU A 80 3.49 9.95 0.56
CA GLU A 80 4.03 10.76 1.66
C GLU A 80 5.18 10.08 2.43
N PHE A 81 5.43 8.80 2.13
CA PHE A 81 6.43 7.98 2.81
C PHE A 81 7.71 7.84 1.98
N SER A 82 8.84 7.67 2.67
CA SER A 82 10.11 7.33 2.02
C SER A 82 10.05 5.96 1.35
N GLY A 83 11.02 5.64 0.49
CA GLY A 83 11.10 4.33 -0.17
C GLY A 83 11.10 3.16 0.84
N GLY A 84 11.91 3.25 1.89
CA GLY A 84 11.96 2.21 2.93
C GLY A 84 10.68 2.12 3.76
N GLN A 85 9.99 3.24 4.00
CA GLN A 85 8.68 3.22 4.66
C GLN A 85 7.59 2.60 3.76
N ARG A 86 7.63 2.86 2.45
CA ARG A 86 6.74 2.18 1.48
C ARG A 86 6.98 0.67 1.43
N GLN A 87 8.23 0.23 1.54
CA GLN A 87 8.54 -1.19 1.66
C GLN A 87 7.90 -1.80 2.92
N ARG A 88 7.99 -1.11 4.06
CA ARG A 88 7.32 -1.53 5.31
C ARG A 88 5.80 -1.60 5.16
N ILE A 89 5.18 -0.66 4.45
CA ILE A 89 3.74 -0.70 4.12
C ILE A 89 3.41 -1.96 3.29
N GLY A 90 4.24 -2.30 2.31
CA GLY A 90 4.12 -3.53 1.53
C GLY A 90 4.20 -4.80 2.39
N ILE A 91 5.15 -4.83 3.34
CA ILE A 91 5.28 -5.92 4.32
C ILE A 91 4.01 -6.02 5.19
N ALA A 92 3.49 -4.90 5.70
CA ALA A 92 2.26 -4.90 6.49
C ALA A 92 1.06 -5.44 5.71
N ARG A 93 0.92 -5.08 4.43
CA ARG A 93 -0.11 -5.64 3.53
C ARG A 93 0.08 -7.14 3.31
N ALA A 94 1.32 -7.62 3.17
CA ALA A 94 1.61 -9.05 3.05
C ALA A 94 1.28 -9.83 4.35
N LEU A 95 1.60 -9.26 5.51
CA LEU A 95 1.24 -9.83 6.82
C LEU A 95 -0.28 -9.90 7.01
N ALA A 96 -1.02 -8.91 6.50
CA ALA A 96 -2.48 -8.88 6.55
C ALA A 96 -3.14 -10.10 5.88
N LEU A 97 -2.51 -10.65 4.83
CA LEU A 97 -2.95 -11.86 4.16
C LEU A 97 -2.85 -13.11 5.05
N ARG A 98 -2.21 -13.04 6.23
CA ARG A 98 -1.90 -14.20 7.10
C ARG A 98 -1.49 -15.40 6.23
N ALA A 99 -0.32 -15.31 5.58
CA ALA A 99 0.27 -16.48 4.96
C ALA A 99 0.38 -17.57 6.03
N LYS A 100 -0.46 -18.62 5.94
CA LYS A 100 -0.32 -19.81 6.80
C LYS A 100 1.00 -20.55 6.57
N LEU A 101 1.87 -20.07 5.67
CA LEU A 101 3.22 -20.56 5.49
C LEU A 101 4.04 -19.49 4.74
N ILE A 102 5.01 -18.88 5.43
CA ILE A 102 6.17 -18.26 4.77
C ILE A 102 7.23 -19.35 4.78
N VAL A 103 7.60 -19.90 3.62
CA VAL A 103 8.86 -20.64 3.49
C VAL A 103 9.93 -19.59 3.28
N ALA A 104 10.49 -19.13 4.39
CA ALA A 104 11.80 -18.47 4.44
C ALA A 104 12.66 -19.36 5.34
N ASP A 105 13.92 -19.55 4.97
CA ASP A 105 14.90 -20.46 5.62
C ASP A 105 15.25 -20.09 7.08
N GLU A 106 14.50 -19.19 7.71
CA GLU A 106 14.67 -18.69 9.07
C GLU A 106 13.27 -18.31 9.60
N PRO A 107 12.59 -19.12 10.44
CA PRO A 107 11.26 -18.78 10.93
C PRO A 107 11.33 -17.68 11.99
N VAL A 108 10.92 -16.46 11.63
CA VAL A 108 10.65 -15.41 12.62
C VAL A 108 9.39 -15.79 13.38
N THR A 109 9.61 -16.27 14.59
CA THR A 109 8.57 -16.67 15.53
C THR A 109 7.91 -15.40 16.07
N LEU A 110 6.62 -15.19 15.80
CA LEU A 110 5.82 -14.19 16.51
C LEU A 110 5.44 -14.78 17.87
N VAL A 111 6.15 -14.36 18.92
CA VAL A 111 5.82 -14.69 20.32
C VAL A 111 5.23 -13.47 21.01
N HIS A 112 4.08 -13.73 21.65
CA HIS A 112 3.28 -12.99 22.65
C HIS A 112 3.27 -11.47 22.64
#